data_AF-A0A955C2M7-F1
#
_entry.id   AF-A0A955C2M7-F1
#
_cell.length_a   1.000
_cell.length_b   1.000
_cell.length_c   1.000
_cell.angle_alpha   90.00
_cell.angle_beta   90.00
_cell.angle_gamma   90.00
#
_symmetry.space_group_name_H-M   'P 1'
#
loop_
_entity.id
_entity.type
_entity.pdbx_description
1 polymer ?
#
loop_
_entity_poly.entity_id
_entity_poly.type
_entity_poly.pdbx_seq_one_letter_code
_entity_poly.pdbx_strand_id
1 'polypeptide(L)'
;VAVRSQVGLPVLRKDFILDPYQVYEARAAGADAVLLIAECLDDCGLRSLLNLTIELGMTPLVELYEPVNLPRVLEAGATLIGVNNRDLRTFEVDLHHTIQLRQQIPANCAVVGESGIKTHADVELLRKAGVDAILVGESLMRESDIGAAVKRLLGGTAK
;
A
#
# COMPACT_ATOMS: atom_id res chain seq x y z
N VAL A 1 -15.38 11.01 0.47
CA VAL A 1 -16.18 11.62 -0.62
C VAL A 1 -15.50 12.81 -1.29
N ALA A 2 -14.94 13.80 -0.56
CA ALA A 2 -14.34 15.01 -1.16
C ALA A 2 -13.33 14.70 -2.29
N VAL A 3 -12.32 13.85 -2.04
CA VAL A 3 -11.33 13.46 -3.06
C VAL A 3 -11.97 12.69 -4.23
N ARG A 4 -12.80 11.68 -3.94
CA ARG A 4 -13.42 10.81 -4.97
C ARG A 4 -14.20 11.60 -6.01
N SER A 5 -14.87 12.68 -5.62
CA SER A 5 -15.64 13.54 -6.53
C SER A 5 -14.78 14.39 -7.48
N GLN A 6 -13.48 14.54 -7.19
CA GLN A 6 -12.57 15.42 -7.93
C GLN A 6 -11.62 14.67 -8.86
N VAL A 7 -11.56 13.33 -8.78
CA VAL A 7 -10.59 12.52 -9.53
C VAL A 7 -11.27 11.40 -10.31
N GLY A 8 -10.75 11.11 -11.51
CA GLY A 8 -11.13 9.93 -12.29
C GLY A 8 -10.33 8.66 -11.94
N LEU A 9 -9.32 8.78 -11.07
CA LEU A 9 -8.46 7.67 -10.66
C LEU A 9 -9.14 6.79 -9.59
N PRO A 10 -8.76 5.51 -9.46
CA PRO A 10 -9.12 4.69 -8.31
C PRO A 10 -8.63 5.32 -7.00
N VAL A 11 -9.43 5.20 -5.93
CA VAL A 11 -9.15 5.78 -4.61
C VAL A 11 -9.05 4.68 -3.55
N LEU A 12 -7.90 4.63 -2.88
CA LEU A 12 -7.65 3.79 -1.72
C LEU A 12 -8.17 4.48 -0.44
N ARG A 13 -8.98 3.79 0.35
CA ARG A 13 -9.20 4.16 1.76
C ARG A 13 -8.03 3.65 2.59
N LYS A 14 -7.08 4.54 2.89
CA LYS A 14 -5.97 4.26 3.82
C LYS A 14 -6.41 4.58 5.25
N ASP A 15 -6.74 3.55 6.00
CA ASP A 15 -7.26 3.63 7.37
C ASP A 15 -6.95 2.31 8.11
N PHE A 16 -7.10 2.27 9.43
CA PHE A 16 -7.00 1.04 10.21
C PHE A 16 -8.34 0.31 10.19
N ILE A 17 -8.52 -0.61 9.24
CA ILE A 17 -9.74 -1.42 9.07
C ILE A 17 -9.67 -2.65 9.98
N LEU A 18 -10.51 -2.68 11.01
CA LEU A 18 -10.59 -3.75 12.01
C LEU A 18 -11.97 -4.44 12.04
N ASP A 19 -12.99 -3.79 11.48
CA ASP A 19 -14.38 -4.24 11.52
C ASP A 19 -15.03 -4.22 10.12
N PRO A 20 -15.88 -5.21 9.77
CA PRO A 20 -16.64 -5.23 8.52
C PRO A 20 -17.40 -3.93 8.21
N TYR A 21 -17.92 -3.24 9.24
CA TYR A 21 -18.57 -1.95 9.12
C TYR A 21 -17.71 -0.94 8.36
N GLN A 22 -16.41 -0.89 8.64
CA GLN A 22 -15.50 0.06 8.01
C GLN A 22 -15.28 -0.25 6.52
N VAL A 23 -15.40 -1.51 6.10
CA VAL A 23 -15.36 -1.92 4.68
C VAL A 23 -16.62 -1.45 3.96
N TYR A 24 -17.80 -1.66 4.55
CA TYR A 24 -19.06 -1.12 3.99
C TYR A 24 -19.04 0.39 3.92
N GLU A 25 -18.56 1.06 4.97
CA GLU A 25 -18.40 2.51 5.00
C GLU A 25 -17.42 2.99 3.91
N ALA A 26 -16.33 2.25 3.68
CA ALA A 26 -15.37 2.56 2.62
C ALA A 26 -16.05 2.53 1.24
N ARG A 27 -16.80 1.46 0.97
CA ARG A 27 -17.52 1.29 -0.29
C ARG A 27 -18.59 2.36 -0.47
N ALA A 28 -19.36 2.66 0.58
CA ALA A 28 -20.37 3.71 0.57
C ALA A 28 -19.76 5.11 0.34
N ALA A 29 -18.54 5.35 0.83
CA ALA A 29 -17.80 6.58 0.61
C ALA A 29 -17.13 6.67 -0.78
N GLY A 30 -17.24 5.62 -1.60
CA GLY A 30 -16.73 5.53 -2.97
C GLY A 30 -15.27 5.06 -3.07
N ALA A 31 -14.78 4.30 -2.10
CA ALA A 31 -13.47 3.67 -2.21
C ALA A 31 -13.45 2.56 -3.26
N ASP A 32 -12.34 2.45 -3.98
CA ASP A 32 -12.06 1.40 -4.95
C ASP A 32 -11.10 0.35 -4.38
N ALA A 33 -10.39 0.70 -3.31
CA ALA A 33 -9.51 -0.18 -2.57
C ALA A 33 -9.54 0.15 -1.07
N VAL A 34 -9.18 -0.81 -0.22
CA VAL A 34 -9.01 -0.60 1.23
C VAL A 34 -7.69 -1.18 1.70
N LEU A 35 -7.11 -0.56 2.73
CA LEU A 35 -5.92 -1.06 3.41
C LEU A 35 -6.31 -2.09 4.48
N LEU A 36 -5.66 -3.26 4.48
CA LEU A 36 -5.73 -4.25 5.55
C LEU A 36 -4.32 -4.47 6.09
N ILE A 37 -4.11 -4.32 7.39
CA ILE A 37 -2.77 -4.39 8.00
C ILE A 37 -2.64 -5.73 8.74
N ALA A 38 -1.70 -6.57 8.31
CA ALA A 38 -1.54 -7.92 8.84
C ALA A 38 -1.21 -7.93 10.35
N GLU A 39 -0.41 -6.96 10.83
CA GLU A 39 -0.08 -6.79 12.24
C GLU A 39 -1.29 -6.41 13.12
N CYS A 40 -2.35 -5.86 12.52
CA CYS A 40 -3.54 -5.40 13.24
C CYS A 40 -4.69 -6.41 13.25
N LEU A 41 -4.57 -7.50 12.50
CA LEU A 41 -5.64 -8.47 12.28
C LEU A 41 -5.19 -9.89 12.65
N ASP A 42 -6.09 -10.69 13.20
CA ASP A 42 -5.90 -12.14 13.31
C ASP A 42 -6.24 -12.84 11.98
N ASP A 43 -5.97 -14.15 11.89
CA ASP A 43 -6.11 -14.89 10.62
C ASP A 43 -7.54 -14.89 10.10
N CYS A 44 -8.50 -14.99 11.02
CA CYS A 44 -9.91 -14.96 10.71
C CYS A 44 -10.32 -13.58 10.19
N GLY A 45 -9.93 -12.51 10.88
CA GLY A 45 -10.22 -11.13 10.54
C GLY A 45 -9.60 -10.73 9.20
N LEU A 46 -8.32 -11.05 8.98
CA LEU A 46 -7.65 -10.76 7.72
C LEU A 46 -8.38 -11.43 6.54
N ARG A 47 -8.66 -12.73 6.63
CA ARG A 47 -9.35 -13.47 5.57
C ARG A 47 -10.78 -12.94 5.34
N SER A 48 -11.51 -12.67 6.42
CA SER A 48 -12.90 -12.21 6.34
C SER A 48 -12.99 -10.81 5.71
N LEU A 49 -12.15 -9.87 6.14
CA LEU A 49 -12.14 -8.51 5.60
C LEU A 49 -11.61 -8.46 4.17
N LEU A 50 -10.61 -9.30 3.83
CA LEU A 50 -10.13 -9.46 2.47
C LEU A 50 -11.24 -9.94 1.55
N ASN A 51 -11.94 -11.02 1.91
CA ASN A 51 -13.05 -11.56 1.12
C ASN A 51 -14.19 -10.56 0.99
N LEU A 52 -14.60 -9.91 2.07
CA LEU A 52 -15.64 -8.89 2.04
C LEU A 52 -15.26 -7.71 1.12
N THR A 53 -14.00 -7.29 1.13
CA THR A 53 -13.51 -6.24 0.24
C THR A 53 -13.69 -6.64 -1.23
N ILE A 54 -13.33 -7.87 -1.59
CA ILE A 54 -13.47 -8.41 -2.95
C ILE A 54 -14.96 -8.56 -3.32
N GLU A 55 -15.79 -9.09 -2.43
CA GLU A 55 -17.23 -9.25 -2.63
C GLU A 55 -17.94 -7.92 -2.92
N LEU A 56 -17.48 -6.83 -2.29
CA LEU A 56 -17.96 -5.47 -2.54
C LEU A 56 -17.35 -4.82 -3.78
N GLY A 57 -16.53 -5.54 -4.55
CA GLY A 57 -15.92 -5.06 -5.78
C GLY A 57 -14.77 -4.08 -5.57
N MET A 58 -14.12 -4.10 -4.41
CA MET A 58 -12.93 -3.30 -4.11
C MET A 58 -11.67 -4.17 -4.13
N THR A 59 -10.49 -3.54 -4.21
CA THR A 59 -9.19 -4.22 -4.10
C THR A 59 -8.62 -4.12 -2.68
N PRO A 60 -8.33 -5.24 -2.00
CA PRO A 60 -7.59 -5.21 -0.74
C PRO A 60 -6.09 -5.01 -1.00
N LEU A 61 -5.52 -3.93 -0.46
CA LEU A 61 -4.06 -3.80 -0.30
C LEU A 61 -3.71 -4.35 1.08
N VAL A 62 -3.04 -5.50 1.13
CA VAL A 62 -2.62 -6.12 2.40
C VAL A 62 -1.21 -5.69 2.75
N GLU A 63 -1.09 -4.82 3.75
CA GLU A 63 0.17 -4.27 4.24
C GLU A 63 0.75 -5.17 5.34
N LEU A 64 2.08 -5.39 5.30
CA LEU A 64 2.83 -6.00 6.38
C LEU A 64 4.20 -5.31 6.58
N TYR A 65 4.73 -5.45 7.79
CA TYR A 65 6.11 -5.11 8.15
C TYR A 65 6.88 -6.39 8.52
N GLU A 66 6.38 -7.17 9.47
CA GLU A 66 7.15 -8.33 9.96
C GLU A 66 7.12 -9.49 8.94
N PRO A 67 8.26 -10.05 8.51
CA PRO A 67 8.28 -11.17 7.56
C PRO A 67 7.52 -12.42 8.06
N VAL A 68 7.35 -12.56 9.38
CA VAL A 68 6.55 -13.64 9.99
C VAL A 68 5.08 -13.59 9.58
N ASN A 69 4.56 -12.42 9.16
CA ASN A 69 3.20 -12.27 8.68
C ASN A 69 3.03 -12.65 7.20
N LEU A 70 4.11 -12.85 6.43
CA LEU A 70 3.99 -13.15 5.01
C LEU A 70 3.22 -14.46 4.72
N PRO A 71 3.46 -15.60 5.42
CA PRO A 71 2.73 -16.83 5.16
C PRO A 71 1.21 -16.67 5.31
N ARG A 72 0.74 -16.05 6.40
CA ARG A 72 -0.68 -15.81 6.66
C ARG A 72 -1.31 -14.82 5.66
N VAL A 73 -0.55 -13.84 5.18
CA VAL A 73 -1.00 -12.91 4.12
C VAL A 73 -1.23 -13.66 2.80
N LEU A 74 -0.32 -14.56 2.44
CA LEU A 74 -0.46 -15.41 1.25
C LEU A 74 -1.60 -16.42 1.40
N GLU A 75 -1.73 -17.07 2.56
CA GLU A 75 -2.81 -18.00 2.88
C GLU A 75 -4.19 -17.35 2.95
N ALA A 76 -4.26 -16.04 3.23
CA ALA A 76 -5.49 -15.26 3.15
C ALA A 76 -5.93 -15.00 1.69
N GLY A 77 -5.03 -15.20 0.71
CA GLY A 77 -5.30 -14.99 -0.71
C GLY A 77 -4.96 -13.58 -1.22
N ALA A 78 -4.10 -12.84 -0.52
CA ALA A 78 -3.67 -11.52 -0.96
C ALA A 78 -2.90 -11.59 -2.29
N THR A 79 -3.25 -10.71 -3.23
CA THR A 79 -2.58 -10.58 -4.53
C THR A 79 -1.95 -9.21 -4.74
N LEU A 80 -2.34 -8.21 -3.95
CA LEU A 80 -1.73 -6.89 -3.86
C LEU A 80 -1.18 -6.71 -2.44
N ILE A 81 0.14 -6.75 -2.30
CA ILE A 81 0.83 -6.77 -1.01
C ILE A 81 1.63 -5.48 -0.83
N GLY A 82 1.37 -4.77 0.25
CA GLY A 82 2.14 -3.62 0.70
C GLY A 82 3.26 -4.04 1.65
N VAL A 83 4.47 -3.56 1.42
CA VAL A 83 5.57 -3.69 2.38
C VAL A 83 5.87 -2.30 2.93
N ASN A 84 5.59 -2.11 4.22
CA ASN A 84 5.86 -0.85 4.89
C ASN A 84 7.33 -0.79 5.29
N ASN A 85 8.10 0.14 4.73
CA ASN A 85 9.51 0.28 5.10
C ASN A 85 9.70 0.95 6.48
N ARG A 86 8.63 1.41 7.14
CA ARG A 86 8.69 2.06 8.44
C ARG A 86 8.31 1.11 9.56
N ASP A 87 9.20 0.92 10.51
CA ASP A 87 8.88 0.28 11.78
C ASP A 87 7.97 1.20 12.61
N LEU A 88 6.76 0.78 12.97
CA LEU A 88 5.85 1.62 13.77
C LEU A 88 6.22 1.67 15.26
N ARG A 89 7.15 0.83 15.73
CA ARG A 89 7.66 0.82 17.11
C ARG A 89 8.84 1.79 17.26
N THR A 90 9.74 1.85 16.27
CA THR A 90 10.96 2.69 16.33
C THR A 90 10.91 3.92 15.42
N PHE A 91 9.99 3.96 14.46
CA PHE A 91 9.89 4.95 13.38
C PHE A 91 11.07 4.97 12.40
N GLU A 92 12.00 4.02 12.50
CA GLU A 92 13.07 3.84 11.53
C GLU A 92 12.51 3.43 10.18
N VAL A 93 13.20 3.85 9.12
CA VAL A 93 12.77 3.60 7.74
C VAL A 93 13.92 3.02 6.94
N ASP A 94 13.71 1.84 6.34
CA ASP A 94 14.69 1.16 5.51
C ASP A 94 14.07 0.59 4.24
N LEU A 95 14.44 1.12 3.06
CA LEU A 95 13.94 0.63 1.77
C LEU A 95 14.43 -0.77 1.42
N HIS A 96 15.54 -1.24 2.01
CA HIS A 96 16.01 -2.60 1.82
C HIS A 96 15.06 -3.64 2.40
N HIS A 97 14.21 -3.25 3.34
CA HIS A 97 13.16 -4.09 3.90
C HIS A 97 12.23 -4.63 2.81
N THR A 98 11.68 -3.74 1.95
CA THR A 98 10.88 -4.15 0.78
C THR A 98 11.67 -5.06 -0.15
N ILE A 99 12.94 -4.76 -0.42
CA ILE A 99 13.78 -5.54 -1.35
C ILE A 99 13.99 -6.97 -0.85
N GLN A 100 14.22 -7.15 0.45
CA GLN A 100 14.41 -8.47 1.07
C GLN A 100 13.11 -9.27 1.08
N LEU A 101 11.98 -8.65 1.43
CA LEU A 101 10.67 -9.30 1.42
C LEU A 101 10.20 -9.67 0.02
N ARG A 102 10.49 -8.83 -0.99
CA ARG A 102 10.12 -9.08 -2.38
C ARG A 102 10.61 -10.43 -2.90
N GLN A 103 11.77 -10.91 -2.43
CA GLN A 103 12.35 -12.20 -2.81
C GLN A 103 11.54 -13.41 -2.31
N GLN A 104 10.71 -13.21 -1.29
CA GLN A 104 9.87 -14.25 -0.69
C GLN A 104 8.43 -14.20 -1.20
N ILE A 105 8.02 -13.10 -1.84
CA ILE A 105 6.67 -12.92 -2.37
C ILE A 105 6.56 -13.58 -3.76
N PRO A 106 5.58 -14.48 -3.98
CA PRO A 106 5.35 -15.12 -5.27
C PRO A 106 5.18 -14.12 -6.42
N ALA A 107 5.69 -14.47 -7.60
CA ALA A 107 5.69 -13.58 -8.78
C ALA A 107 4.29 -13.21 -9.31
N ASN A 108 3.24 -13.95 -8.92
CA ASN A 108 1.86 -13.64 -9.26
C ASN A 108 1.21 -12.60 -8.32
N CYS A 109 1.92 -12.14 -7.28
CA CYS A 109 1.47 -11.05 -6.42
C CYS A 109 2.16 -9.75 -6.82
N ALA A 110 1.39 -8.67 -6.92
CA ALA A 110 1.94 -7.32 -7.10
C ALA A 110 2.40 -6.77 -5.75
N VAL A 111 3.59 -6.18 -5.72
CA VAL A 111 4.21 -5.62 -4.51
C VAL A 111 4.25 -4.11 -4.56
N VAL A 112 3.78 -3.47 -3.48
CA VAL A 112 3.79 -2.02 -3.27
C VAL A 112 4.82 -1.70 -2.18
N GLY A 113 5.86 -0.92 -2.52
CA GLY A 113 6.77 -0.36 -1.52
C GLY A 113 6.16 0.88 -0.87
N GLU A 114 6.09 0.91 0.47
CA GLU A 114 5.52 2.04 1.22
C GLU A 114 6.53 2.68 2.17
N SER A 115 6.36 3.96 2.47
CA SER A 115 7.24 4.75 3.36
C SER A 115 8.68 4.94 2.84
N GLY A 116 9.30 6.07 3.19
CA GLY A 116 10.73 6.32 2.93
C GLY A 116 11.13 6.72 1.52
N ILE A 117 10.23 6.64 0.55
CA ILE A 117 10.50 6.95 -0.86
C ILE A 117 10.45 8.46 -1.07
N LYS A 118 11.60 9.05 -1.43
CA LYS A 118 11.76 10.52 -1.50
C LYS A 118 12.26 11.00 -2.85
N THR A 119 13.03 10.17 -3.55
CA THR A 119 13.73 10.54 -4.76
C THR A 119 13.46 9.55 -5.89
N HIS A 120 13.70 9.98 -7.13
CA HIS A 120 13.63 9.08 -8.27
C HIS A 120 14.63 7.91 -8.15
N ALA A 121 15.77 8.13 -7.50
CA ALA A 121 16.74 7.05 -7.24
C ALA A 121 16.17 5.95 -6.34
N ASP A 122 15.34 6.32 -5.34
CA ASP A 122 14.64 5.36 -4.48
C ASP A 122 13.63 4.53 -5.29
N VAL A 123 12.89 5.18 -6.19
CA VAL A 123 11.95 4.51 -7.10
C VAL A 123 12.69 3.52 -7.99
N GLU A 124 13.82 3.94 -8.58
CA GLU A 124 14.64 3.08 -9.43
C GLU A 124 15.27 1.92 -8.67
N LEU A 125 15.64 2.11 -7.40
CA LEU A 125 16.13 1.05 -6.52
C LEU A 125 15.05 -0.03 -6.33
N LEU A 126 13.83 0.37 -5.95
CA LEU A 126 12.71 -0.56 -5.75
C LEU A 126 12.29 -1.25 -7.06
N ARG A 127 12.24 -0.49 -8.17
CA ARG A 127 11.92 -1.03 -9.50
C ARG A 127 12.92 -2.12 -9.93
N LYS A 128 14.22 -1.90 -9.72
CA LYS A 128 15.26 -2.90 -10.02
C LYS A 128 15.15 -4.16 -9.16
N ALA A 129 14.60 -4.03 -7.96
CA ALA A 129 14.32 -5.16 -7.07
C ALA A 129 13.03 -5.93 -7.43
N GLY A 130 12.29 -5.50 -8.47
CA GLY A 130 11.05 -6.14 -8.91
C GLY A 130 9.81 -5.70 -8.12
N VAL A 131 9.86 -4.54 -7.46
CA VAL A 131 8.69 -3.92 -6.82
C VAL A 131 7.82 -3.27 -7.90
N ASP A 132 6.53 -3.56 -7.89
CA ASP A 132 5.60 -3.22 -8.98
C ASP A 132 5.01 -1.81 -8.84
N ALA A 133 4.82 -1.34 -7.60
CA ALA A 133 4.25 -0.02 -7.32
C ALA A 133 4.83 0.62 -6.05
N ILE A 134 4.53 1.91 -5.85
CA ILE A 134 4.96 2.67 -4.68
C ILE A 134 3.79 3.44 -4.08
N LEU A 135 3.76 3.55 -2.75
CA LEU A 135 2.82 4.42 -2.02
C LEU A 135 3.60 5.54 -1.34
N VAL A 136 3.36 6.78 -1.80
CA VAL A 136 4.11 7.96 -1.39
C VAL A 136 3.16 9.07 -0.94
N GLY A 137 3.42 9.62 0.26
CA GLY A 137 2.64 10.72 0.82
C GLY A 137 3.54 11.82 1.37
N GLU A 138 4.25 11.53 2.47
CA GLU A 138 4.99 12.52 3.25
C GLU A 138 5.95 13.40 2.42
N SER A 139 6.74 12.81 1.52
CA SER A 139 7.69 13.55 0.68
C SER A 139 7.00 14.49 -0.30
N LEU A 140 5.83 14.10 -0.83
CA LEU A 140 5.04 14.92 -1.75
C LEU A 140 4.28 16.04 -1.03
N MET A 141 3.73 15.75 0.16
CA MET A 141 2.91 16.72 0.92
C MET A 141 3.73 17.89 1.50
N ARG A 142 5.06 17.79 1.51
CA ARG A 142 5.97 18.86 1.94
C ARG A 142 6.28 19.88 0.84
N GLU A 143 5.95 19.57 -0.41
CA GLU A 143 6.28 20.41 -1.56
C GLU A 143 5.15 21.41 -1.83
N SER A 144 5.52 22.62 -2.27
CA SER A 144 4.55 23.66 -2.64
C SER A 144 3.77 23.33 -3.91
N ASP A 145 4.41 22.65 -4.87
CA ASP A 145 3.79 22.12 -6.09
C ASP A 145 3.89 20.58 -6.10
N ILE A 146 2.83 19.94 -5.65
CA ILE A 146 2.70 18.48 -5.59
C ILE A 146 2.79 17.86 -6.99
N GLY A 147 2.25 18.52 -8.02
CA GLY A 147 2.26 18.00 -9.39
C GLY A 147 3.67 17.95 -9.97
N ALA A 148 4.46 19.00 -9.76
CA ALA A 148 5.87 19.04 -10.11
C ALA A 148 6.69 18.00 -9.32
N ALA A 149 6.39 17.82 -8.02
CA ALA A 149 7.04 16.83 -7.18
C ALA A 149 6.78 15.39 -7.65
N VAL A 150 5.53 15.05 -8.00
CA VAL A 150 5.18 13.74 -8.57
C VAL A 150 5.93 13.50 -9.88
N LYS A 151 5.98 14.49 -10.78
CA LYS A 151 6.75 14.36 -12.04
C LYS A 151 8.22 14.07 -11.79
N ARG A 152 8.84 14.83 -10.88
CA ARG A 152 10.25 14.65 -10.49
C ARG A 152 10.52 13.26 -9.92
N LEU A 153 9.63 12.78 -9.06
CA LEU A 153 9.73 11.45 -8.44
C LEU A 153 9.64 10.32 -9.49
N LEU A 154 8.76 10.49 -10.49
CA LEU A 154 8.60 9.54 -11.60
C LEU A 154 9.64 9.70 -12.71
N GLY A 155 10.65 10.57 -12.54
CA GLY A 155 11.72 10.77 -13.52
C GLY A 155 11.36 11.71 -14.69
N GLY A 156 10.21 12.37 -14.64
CA GLY A 156 9.82 13.40 -15.60
C GLY A 156 10.48 14.75 -15.30
N THR A 157 10.85 15.50 -16.34
CA THR A 157 11.27 16.90 -16.18
C THR A 157 10.06 17.78 -15.89
N ALA A 158 10.16 18.67 -14.89
CA ALA A 158 9.19 19.74 -14.70
C ALA A 158 9.28 20.67 -15.92
N LYS A 159 8.18 20.79 -16.68
CA LYS A 159 8.04 21.82 -17.72
C LYS A 159 7.61 23.12 -17.10
#